data_AF-A0A4Q6DXC6-F1
#
_entry.id   AF-A0A4Q6DXC6-F1
#
_cell.length_a   1.000
_cell.length_b   1.000
_cell.length_c   1.000
_cell.angle_alpha   90.00
_cell.angle_beta   90.00
_cell.angle_gamma   90.00
#
_symmetry.space_group_name_H-M   'P 1'
#
loop_
_entity.id
_entity.type
_entity.pdbx_description
1 polymer ?
#
loop_
_entity_poly.entity_id
_entity_poly.type
_entity_poly.pdbx_seq_one_letter_code
_entity_poly.pdbx_strand_id
1 'polypeptide(L)'
;MPLSPQVRYEILMDKRENPRKCTIHPIKERPDFFVRYFSKNRPIAAFQADCLLHVDGEDLSTMDSTGVRSLGLIDCTWKKVAPTMQRVATPLPRLVRIPEGFVTAYARR
;
A
#
# COMPACT_ATOMS: atom_id res chain seq x y z
N MET A 1 2.16 -11.00 -12.84
CA MET A 1 3.61 -10.87 -13.06
C MET A 1 4.22 -10.27 -11.82
N PRO A 2 5.39 -10.72 -11.37
CA PRO A 2 6.10 -10.12 -10.25
C PRO A 2 6.53 -8.68 -10.60
N LEU A 3 6.66 -7.82 -9.58
CA LEU A 3 7.21 -6.48 -9.77
C LEU A 3 8.62 -6.57 -10.40
N SER A 4 8.96 -5.60 -11.24
CA SER A 4 10.34 -5.45 -11.75
C SER A 4 11.31 -5.32 -10.58
N PRO A 5 12.56 -5.82 -10.66
CA PRO A 5 13.56 -5.68 -9.59
C PRO A 5 13.84 -4.22 -9.17
N GLN A 6 13.52 -3.27 -10.04
CA GLN A 6 13.67 -1.83 -9.80
C GLN A 6 12.49 -1.25 -9.02
N VAL A 7 11.33 -1.91 -9.06
CA VAL A 7 10.09 -1.47 -8.42
C VAL A 7 9.97 -2.14 -7.05
N ARG A 8 10.07 -1.32 -6.00
CA ARG A 8 10.00 -1.78 -4.61
C ARG A 8 8.64 -1.51 -3.98
N TYR A 9 7.88 -0.55 -4.50
CA TYR A 9 6.66 -0.08 -3.87
C TYR A 9 5.48 -0.18 -4.84
N GLU A 10 4.44 -0.92 -4.47
CA GLU A 10 3.17 -0.95 -5.21
C GLU A 10 2.11 -0.15 -4.43
N ILE A 11 1.53 0.87 -5.04
CA ILE A 11 0.50 1.69 -4.40
C ILE A 11 -0.82 1.52 -5.13
N LEU A 12 -1.84 1.10 -4.38
CA LEU A 12 -3.22 1.01 -4.83
C LEU A 12 -3.99 2.26 -4.37
N MET A 13 -4.31 3.15 -5.29
CA MET A 13 -4.93 4.45 -5.00
C MET A 13 -6.40 4.52 -5.43
N ASP A 14 -7.26 5.11 -4.61
CA ASP A 14 -8.64 5.40 -5.02
C ASP A 14 -8.65 6.52 -6.06
N LYS A 15 -9.23 6.30 -7.26
CA LYS A 15 -9.38 7.34 -8.30
C LYS A 15 -10.09 8.62 -7.83
N ARG A 16 -10.84 8.54 -6.72
CA ARG A 16 -11.59 9.67 -6.16
C ARG A 16 -10.79 10.47 -5.13
N GLU A 17 -9.58 10.04 -4.78
CA GLU A 17 -8.63 10.85 -4.01
C GLU A 17 -8.43 12.20 -4.69
N ASN A 18 -8.40 13.28 -3.89
CA ASN A 18 -8.14 14.60 -4.45
C ASN A 18 -6.63 14.72 -4.75
N PRO A 19 -6.22 14.88 -6.02
CA PRO A 19 -4.79 14.91 -6.37
C PRO A 19 -4.01 16.03 -5.68
N ARG A 20 -4.67 17.13 -5.29
CA ARG A 20 -4.04 18.26 -4.57
C ARG A 20 -3.78 17.96 -3.09
N LYS A 21 -4.40 16.92 -2.53
CA LYS A 21 -4.26 16.53 -1.11
C LYS A 21 -3.57 15.17 -0.94
N CYS A 22 -3.50 14.38 -2.01
CA CYS A 22 -2.84 13.08 -2.03
C CYS A 22 -1.31 13.25 -2.07
N THR A 23 -0.65 12.75 -1.04
CA THR A 23 0.81 12.83 -0.86
C THR A 23 1.58 11.87 -1.77
N ILE A 24 0.88 10.93 -2.42
CA ILE A 24 1.45 9.99 -3.38
C ILE A 24 1.57 10.61 -4.78
N HIS A 25 0.72 11.58 -5.12
CA HIS A 25 0.73 12.18 -6.46
C HIS A 25 2.09 12.80 -6.85
N PRO A 26 2.84 13.48 -5.95
CA PRO A 26 4.19 13.96 -6.24
C PRO A 26 5.24 12.87 -6.50
N ILE A 27 5.05 11.65 -5.99
CA ILE A 27 6.04 10.56 -6.10
C ILE A 27 5.70 9.54 -7.19
N LYS A 28 4.60 9.72 -7.93
CA LYS A 28 4.11 8.77 -8.95
C LYS A 28 5.09 8.54 -10.11
N GLU A 29 5.98 9.48 -10.37
CA GLU A 29 6.96 9.43 -11.47
C GLU A 29 8.26 8.76 -11.05
N ARG A 30 8.42 8.44 -9.77
CA ARG A 30 9.60 7.73 -9.29
C ARG A 30 9.61 6.29 -9.83
N PRO A 31 10.75 5.82 -10.38
CA PRO A 31 10.83 4.50 -11.03
C PRO A 31 10.68 3.33 -10.04
N ASP A 32 10.91 3.55 -8.75
CA ASP A 32 10.75 2.54 -7.71
C ASP A 32 9.29 2.36 -7.22
N PHE A 33 8.37 3.21 -7.71
CA PHE A 33 6.95 3.19 -7.38
C PHE A 33 6.11 2.73 -8.57
N PHE A 34 5.24 1.76 -8.32
CA PHE A 34 4.21 1.33 -9.24
C PHE A 34 2.84 1.71 -8.69
N VAL A 35 2.27 2.78 -9.24
CA VAL A 35 0.98 3.30 -8.81
C VAL A 35 -0.14 2.76 -9.70
N ARG A 36 -1.09 2.06 -9.10
CA ARG A 36 -2.32 1.59 -9.75
C ARG A 36 -3.53 2.28 -9.13
N TYR A 37 -4.56 2.49 -9.94
CA TYR A 37 -5.78 3.13 -9.48
C TYR A 37 -6.96 2.16 -9.48
N PHE A 38 -7.80 2.23 -8.44
CA PHE A 38 -9.08 1.53 -8.41
C PHE A 38 -10.26 2.51 -8.42
N SER A 39 -11.37 2.08 -8.99
CA SER A 39 -12.65 2.80 -8.93
C SER A 39 -13.60 2.12 -7.94
N LYS A 40 -14.68 2.79 -7.54
CA LYS A 40 -15.75 2.17 -6.75
C LYS A 40 -16.36 0.95 -7.50
N ASN A 41 -16.72 -0.10 -6.75
CA ASN A 41 -17.50 -1.26 -7.21
C ASN A 41 -16.88 -2.13 -8.33
N ARG A 42 -15.56 -2.15 -8.50
CA ARG A 42 -14.90 -3.09 -9.42
C ARG A 42 -13.99 -4.07 -8.67
N PRO A 43 -13.83 -5.31 -9.13
CA PRO A 43 -12.76 -6.18 -8.65
C PRO A 43 -11.40 -5.48 -8.81
N ILE A 44 -10.50 -5.72 -7.87
CA ILE A 44 -9.14 -5.19 -7.88
C ILE A 44 -8.19 -6.36 -8.09
N ALA A 45 -7.27 -6.22 -9.05
CA ALA A 45 -6.26 -7.25 -9.29
C ALA A 45 -5.40 -7.48 -8.04
N ALA A 46 -4.89 -8.70 -7.88
CA ALA A 46 -3.99 -9.05 -6.78
C ALA A 46 -2.80 -8.08 -6.71
N PHE A 47 -2.25 -7.94 -5.51
CA PHE A 47 -0.96 -7.29 -5.32
C PHE A 47 0.14 -8.14 -5.96
N GLN A 48 1.14 -7.45 -6.50
CA GLN A 48 2.39 -8.03 -6.99
C GLN A 48 3.49 -7.94 -5.94
N ALA A 49 3.35 -7.04 -4.95
CA ALA A 49 4.23 -6.99 -3.79
C ALA A 49 4.10 -8.24 -2.90
N ASP A 50 5.19 -8.63 -2.27
CA ASP A 50 5.28 -9.75 -1.31
C ASP A 50 4.71 -9.40 0.08
N CYS A 51 4.79 -8.14 0.49
CA CYS A 51 4.18 -7.63 1.71
C CYS A 51 3.14 -6.54 1.43
N LEU A 52 2.14 -6.41 2.29
CA LEU A 52 1.13 -5.35 2.26
C LEU A 52 1.13 -4.63 3.61
N LEU A 53 1.36 -3.32 3.58
CA LEU A 53 1.34 -2.49 4.78
C LEU A 53 -0.10 -2.38 5.32
N HIS A 54 -0.32 -2.87 6.54
CA HIS A 54 -1.62 -2.90 7.20
C HIS A 54 -1.46 -2.80 8.72
N VAL A 55 -2.42 -2.16 9.40
CA VAL A 55 -2.36 -1.95 10.87
C VAL A 55 -2.40 -3.25 11.66
N ASP A 56 -3.13 -4.25 11.16
CA ASP A 56 -3.25 -5.59 11.76
C ASP A 56 -2.15 -6.57 11.29
N GLY A 57 -1.09 -6.06 10.66
CA GLY A 57 0.03 -6.88 10.16
C GLY A 57 1.06 -7.22 11.24
N GLU A 58 2.02 -8.07 10.87
CA GLU A 58 3.19 -8.38 11.69
C GLU A 58 4.15 -7.19 11.80
N ASP A 59 4.75 -6.96 12.96
CA ASP A 59 5.62 -5.81 13.18
C ASP A 59 6.91 -5.92 12.35
N LEU A 60 7.19 -4.90 11.53
CA LEU A 60 8.42 -4.88 10.73
C LEU A 60 9.70 -4.93 11.57
N SER A 61 9.67 -4.50 12.84
CA SER A 61 10.83 -4.57 13.75
C SER A 61 11.19 -6.00 14.17
N THR A 62 10.25 -6.93 14.08
CA THR A 62 10.48 -8.35 14.40
C THR A 62 10.90 -9.15 13.19
N MET A 63 10.89 -8.55 12.00
CA MET A 63 11.24 -9.23 10.75
C MET A 63 12.74 -9.16 10.48
N ASP A 64 13.30 -10.24 9.94
CA ASP A 64 14.64 -10.19 9.39
C ASP A 64 14.70 -9.24 8.17
N SER A 65 15.84 -8.58 7.99
CA SER A 65 16.05 -7.60 6.91
C SER A 65 16.12 -8.23 5.51
N THR A 66 16.07 -9.57 5.41
CA THR A 66 16.08 -10.32 4.15
C THR A 66 14.69 -10.69 3.65
N GLY A 67 13.67 -10.56 4.49
CA GLY A 67 12.32 -11.07 4.25
C GLY A 67 11.37 -10.16 3.47
N VAL A 68 11.67 -8.86 3.37
CA VAL A 68 10.81 -7.88 2.67
C VAL A 68 11.49 -7.39 1.40
N ARG A 69 11.00 -7.82 0.24
CA ARG A 69 11.56 -7.44 -1.07
C ARG A 69 10.81 -6.28 -1.71
N SER A 70 9.52 -6.16 -1.42
CA SER A 70 8.64 -5.11 -1.91
C SER A 70 7.52 -4.81 -0.91
N LEU A 71 6.86 -3.66 -1.07
CA LEU A 71 5.80 -3.25 -0.17
C LEU A 71 4.60 -2.72 -0.96
N GLY A 72 3.45 -3.34 -0.71
CA GLY A 72 2.15 -2.90 -1.16
C GLY A 72 1.56 -1.89 -0.18
N LEU A 73 0.88 -0.87 -0.69
CA LEU A 73 0.15 0.12 0.10
C LEU A 73 -1.23 0.37 -0.51
N ILE A 74 -2.20 0.72 0.33
CA ILE A 74 -3.52 1.20 -0.10
C ILE A 74 -3.65 2.67 0.31
N ASP A 75 -3.69 3.57 -0.66
CA ASP A 75 -3.93 4.98 -0.42
C ASP A 75 -5.43 5.28 -0.51
N CYS A 76 -6.07 5.37 0.66
CA CYS A 76 -7.48 5.71 0.80
C CYS A 76 -7.80 6.20 2.21
N THR A 77 -9.01 6.75 2.39
CA THR A 77 -9.55 7.04 3.74
C THR A 77 -9.74 5.76 4.56
N TRP A 78 -9.45 5.77 5.87
CA TRP A 78 -9.57 4.64 6.79
C TRP A 78 -10.84 3.78 6.64
N LYS A 79 -12.01 4.41 6.54
CA LYS A 79 -13.30 3.72 6.36
C LYS A 79 -13.39 2.86 5.08
N LYS A 80 -12.48 3.05 4.12
CA LYS A 80 -12.43 2.33 2.86
C LYS A 80 -11.42 1.19 2.85
N VAL A 81 -10.57 1.03 3.87
CA VAL A 81 -9.51 0.00 3.88
C VAL A 81 -10.13 -1.39 3.77
N ALA A 82 -10.97 -1.79 4.75
CA ALA A 82 -11.63 -3.09 4.77
C ALA A 82 -12.44 -3.41 3.48
N PRO A 83 -13.36 -2.54 3.00
CA PRO A 83 -14.11 -2.84 1.78
C PRO A 83 -13.23 -2.82 0.52
N THR A 84 -12.07 -2.15 0.54
CA THR A 84 -11.12 -2.21 -0.57
C THR A 84 -10.39 -3.55 -0.57
N MET A 85 -9.91 -4.01 0.59
CA MET A 85 -9.22 -5.31 0.72
C MET A 85 -10.11 -6.48 0.32
N GLN A 86 -11.40 -6.45 0.67
CA GLN A 86 -12.39 -7.48 0.25
C GLN A 86 -12.54 -7.60 -1.27
N ARG A 87 -12.16 -6.56 -2.03
CA ARG A 87 -12.26 -6.54 -3.48
C ARG A 87 -10.96 -6.91 -4.19
N VAL A 88 -9.85 -7.00 -3.45
CA VAL A 88 -8.55 -7.43 -3.99
C VAL A 88 -8.59 -8.94 -4.21
N ALA A 89 -8.21 -9.37 -5.40
CA ALA A 89 -8.12 -10.79 -5.72
C ALA A 89 -7.13 -11.50 -4.77
N THR A 90 -7.53 -12.67 -4.30
CA THR A 90 -6.74 -13.50 -3.37
C THR A 90 -5.66 -14.30 -4.12
N PRO A 91 -4.59 -14.71 -3.42
CA PRO A 91 -4.27 -14.44 -2.02
C PRO A 91 -3.80 -12.99 -1.80
N LEU A 92 -4.02 -12.47 -0.58
CA LEU A 92 -3.39 -11.21 -0.15
C LEU A 92 -1.92 -11.47 0.19
N PRO A 93 -1.02 -10.47 0.01
CA PRO A 93 0.36 -10.56 0.48
C PRO A 93 0.44 -10.69 2.00
N ARG A 94 1.64 -11.00 2.52
CA ARG A 94 1.89 -10.99 3.97
C ARG A 94 1.59 -9.60 4.52
N LEU A 95 0.71 -9.51 5.52
CA LEU A 95 0.40 -8.24 6.16
C LEU A 95 1.52 -7.86 7.12
N VAL A 96 2.01 -6.62 7.00
CA VAL A 96 3.07 -6.08 7.85
C VAL A 96 2.67 -4.70 8.37
N ARG A 97 3.07 -4.32 9.58
CA ARG A 97 2.76 -3.04 10.20
C ARG A 97 4.00 -2.21 10.47
N ILE A 98 3.82 -0.88 10.50
CA ILE A 98 4.86 0.05 10.96
C ILE A 98 5.14 -0.25 12.44
N PRO A 99 6.42 -0.28 12.86
CA PRO A 99 6.77 -0.46 14.27
C PRO A 99 6.16 0.62 15.15
N GLU A 100 6.04 0.33 16.44
CA GLU A 100 5.63 1.32 17.42
C GLU A 100 6.68 2.45 17.59
N GLY A 101 6.26 3.55 18.19
CA GLY A 101 7.12 4.73 18.41
C GLY A 101 7.15 5.74 17.25
N PHE A 102 6.55 5.43 16.11
CA PHE A 102 6.35 6.40 15.02
C PHE A 102 5.16 7.32 15.33
N VAL A 103 5.39 8.64 15.20
CA VAL A 103 4.36 9.67 15.36
C VAL A 103 4.15 10.38 14.02
N THR A 104 2.89 10.67 13.69
CA THR A 104 2.58 11.42 12.47
C THR A 104 3.18 12.84 12.52
N ALA A 105 3.86 13.24 11.46
CA ALA A 105 4.31 14.62 11.26
C ALA A 105 3.20 15.52 10.67
N TYR A 106 2.06 14.96 10.28
CA TYR A 106 0.95 15.73 9.73
C TYR A 106 0.17 16.43 10.85
N ALA A 107 -0.16 17.70 10.62
CA ALA A 107 -0.87 18.56 11.58
C ALA A 107 -2.31 18.12 11.90
N ARG A 108 -2.86 17.10 11.24
CA ARG A 108 -4.23 16.65 11.44
C ARG A 108 -4.26 15.45 12.40
N ARG A 109 -4.99 15.60 13.50
CA ARG A 109 -5.49 14.52 14.35
C ARG A 109 -6.97 14.34 14.08
#